data_AF-A0A1Q8ZCJ6-F1
#
_entry.id   AF-A0A1Q8ZCJ6-F1
#
_cell.length_a   1.000
_cell.length_b   1.000
_cell.length_c   1.000
_cell.angle_alpha   90.00
_cell.angle_beta   90.00
_cell.angle_gamma   90.00
#
_symmetry.space_group_name_H-M   'P 1'
#
loop_
_entity.id
_entity.type
_entity.pdbx_description
1 polymer ?
#
loop_
_entity_poly.entity_id
_entity_poly.type
_entity_poly.pdbx_seq_one_letter_code
_entity_poly.pdbx_strand_id
1 'polypeptide(L)'
;MAALRDEWQKQRQQRQQEVQQRRRQVADSLGEIREQLQHQATNLRQSLTTFHDQLIKTDEVRRGDSAVYQVALHQARLERQQQIQDFLMDSRCDRLTQASALFTQLDDFSAAIQQQTQQFLQLTSVKRELMAQHLSQDLQQFYTSLQETVEALQQNHQQKLQEIKTDVQLLQVETQTQMIANAQQRAIMRVEVLEQLTQFMKKLRLDVRNTLAELELFREERAQEMGERLAESRAERLTEVESLFQTLANFRADVKQYRSTLKQQVWGGSDADLQIPSPITSQVTPPPKPVAQQPAANPVPPTTVASQGTAGKAEPPAPPPAPKTQFPQGMEPANTDQSDIEKQIYYQIENSHGSRLVELESALGINRFQAVDGLRSLVKKGLVVQRDRIYYINEVNSQ
;
A
#
# COMPACT_ATOMS: atom_id res chain seq x y z
N MET A 1 -126.46 -9.94 -154.88
CA MET A 1 -126.37 -8.57 -154.35
C MET A 1 -127.25 -8.28 -153.13
N ALA A 2 -128.28 -9.07 -152.79
CA ALA A 2 -129.08 -8.83 -151.57
C ALA A 2 -128.40 -9.29 -150.26
N ALA A 3 -127.91 -10.53 -150.19
CA ALA A 3 -127.39 -11.15 -148.97
C ALA A 3 -126.28 -10.35 -148.23
N LEU A 4 -125.40 -9.69 -148.98
CA LEU A 4 -124.26 -8.94 -148.43
C LEU A 4 -124.69 -7.67 -147.65
N ARG A 5 -125.89 -7.14 -147.92
CA ARG A 5 -126.46 -6.00 -147.20
C ARG A 5 -127.03 -6.44 -145.84
N ASP A 6 -127.74 -7.56 -145.81
CA ASP A 6 -128.25 -8.17 -144.56
C ASP A 6 -127.10 -8.59 -143.64
N GLU A 7 -126.04 -9.16 -144.21
CA GLU A 7 -124.84 -9.57 -143.47
C GLU A 7 -124.12 -8.38 -142.83
N TRP A 8 -123.97 -7.26 -143.55
CA TRP A 8 -123.43 -6.02 -142.98
C TRP A 8 -124.32 -5.42 -141.89
N GLN A 9 -125.64 -5.44 -142.08
CA GLN A 9 -126.60 -4.88 -141.12
C GLN A 9 -126.65 -5.72 -139.83
N LYS A 10 -126.57 -7.05 -139.95
CA LYS A 10 -126.43 -8.00 -138.84
C LYS A 10 -125.10 -7.79 -138.10
N GLN A 11 -123.99 -7.65 -138.82
CA GLN A 11 -122.68 -7.37 -138.22
C GLN A 11 -122.58 -5.98 -137.56
N ARG A 12 -123.40 -5.00 -137.99
CA ARG A 12 -123.53 -3.69 -137.35
C ARG A 12 -124.34 -3.74 -136.05
N GLN A 13 -125.45 -4.49 -136.04
CA GLN A 13 -126.20 -4.78 -134.80
C GLN A 13 -125.33 -5.55 -133.80
N GLN A 14 -124.60 -6.57 -134.26
CA GLN A 14 -123.69 -7.36 -133.43
C GLN A 14 -122.60 -6.49 -132.78
N ARG A 15 -121.97 -5.58 -133.53
CA ARG A 15 -121.00 -4.62 -132.96
C ARG A 15 -121.64 -3.61 -132.00
N GLN A 16 -122.88 -3.17 -132.22
CA GLN A 16 -123.58 -2.32 -131.24
C GLN A 16 -123.88 -3.08 -129.94
N GLN A 17 -124.30 -4.34 -130.03
CA GLN A 17 -124.49 -5.21 -128.87
C GLN A 17 -123.17 -5.45 -128.13
N GLU A 18 -122.08 -5.74 -128.85
CA GLU A 18 -120.75 -5.93 -128.27
C GLU A 18 -120.22 -4.66 -127.58
N VAL A 19 -120.41 -3.47 -128.17
CA VAL A 19 -120.03 -2.20 -127.54
C VAL A 19 -120.88 -1.92 -126.28
N GLN A 20 -122.17 -2.24 -126.28
CA GLN A 20 -122.98 -2.14 -125.06
C GLN A 20 -122.54 -3.17 -124.00
N GLN A 21 -122.19 -4.39 -124.41
CA GLN A 21 -121.71 -5.44 -123.50
C GLN A 21 -120.35 -5.06 -122.88
N ARG A 22 -119.41 -4.55 -123.67
CA ARG A 22 -118.13 -4.01 -123.18
C ARG A 22 -118.33 -2.78 -122.28
N ARG A 23 -119.28 -1.89 -122.60
CA ARG A 23 -119.63 -0.75 -121.73
C ARG A 23 -120.21 -1.20 -120.38
N ARG A 24 -121.02 -2.26 -120.36
CA ARG A 24 -121.48 -2.90 -119.12
C ARG A 24 -120.29 -3.50 -118.37
N GLN A 25 -119.52 -4.41 -119.00
CA GLN A 25 -118.33 -5.01 -118.39
C GLN A 25 -117.34 -3.99 -117.79
N VAL A 26 -117.10 -2.86 -118.47
CA VAL A 26 -116.24 -1.78 -117.94
C VAL A 26 -116.91 -1.03 -116.78
N ALA A 27 -118.23 -0.77 -116.85
CA ALA A 27 -118.96 -0.17 -115.73
C ALA A 27 -119.00 -1.10 -114.51
N ASP A 28 -119.20 -2.40 -114.74
CA ASP A 28 -119.20 -3.46 -113.74
C ASP A 28 -117.79 -3.57 -113.10
N SER A 29 -116.72 -3.65 -113.91
CA SER A 29 -115.34 -3.70 -113.39
C SER A 29 -114.91 -2.42 -112.66
N LEU A 30 -115.39 -1.26 -113.09
CA LEU A 30 -115.18 0.01 -112.35
C LEU A 30 -116.01 0.06 -111.06
N GLY A 31 -117.17 -0.59 -111.04
CA GLY A 31 -117.95 -0.84 -109.83
C GLY A 31 -117.17 -1.71 -108.84
N GLU A 32 -116.72 -2.88 -109.27
CA GLU A 32 -115.89 -3.81 -108.49
C GLU A 32 -114.62 -3.14 -107.96
N ILE A 33 -113.87 -2.41 -108.81
CA ILE A 33 -112.67 -1.67 -108.38
C ILE A 33 -113.03 -0.57 -107.35
N ARG A 34 -114.16 0.12 -107.52
CA ARG A 34 -114.60 1.15 -106.58
C ARG A 34 -115.04 0.56 -105.24
N GLU A 35 -115.75 -0.55 -105.25
CA GLU A 35 -116.13 -1.30 -104.05
C GLU A 35 -114.89 -1.87 -103.35
N GLN A 36 -113.95 -2.44 -104.10
CA GLN A 36 -112.67 -2.94 -103.57
C GLN A 36 -111.85 -1.81 -102.94
N LEU A 37 -111.73 -0.65 -103.59
CA LEU A 37 -111.05 0.52 -103.03
C LEU A 37 -111.78 1.09 -101.81
N GLN A 38 -113.11 1.10 -101.80
CA GLN A 38 -113.88 1.50 -100.61
C GLN A 38 -113.66 0.51 -99.45
N HIS A 39 -113.67 -0.80 -99.72
CA HIS A 39 -113.42 -1.83 -98.71
C HIS A 39 -111.99 -1.78 -98.18
N GLN A 40 -110.99 -1.59 -99.06
CA GLN A 40 -109.60 -1.35 -98.65
C GLN A 40 -109.48 -0.08 -97.81
N ALA A 41 -110.14 1.01 -98.18
CA ALA A 41 -110.14 2.26 -97.41
C ALA A 41 -110.82 2.11 -96.05
N THR A 42 -111.91 1.34 -95.93
CA THR A 42 -112.52 1.04 -94.62
C THR A 42 -111.63 0.14 -93.77
N ASN A 43 -111.00 -0.87 -94.38
CA ASN A 43 -110.10 -1.78 -93.66
C ASN A 43 -108.85 -1.05 -93.17
N LEU A 44 -108.27 -0.16 -93.98
CA LEU A 44 -107.16 0.71 -93.57
C LEU A 44 -107.57 1.71 -92.47
N ARG A 45 -108.77 2.29 -92.53
CA ARG A 45 -109.28 3.14 -91.44
C ARG A 45 -109.43 2.34 -90.15
N GLN A 46 -110.01 1.14 -90.21
CA GLN A 46 -110.17 0.26 -89.06
C GLN A 46 -108.82 -0.18 -88.47
N SER A 47 -107.84 -0.56 -89.31
CA SER A 47 -106.51 -0.94 -88.83
C SER A 47 -105.73 0.24 -88.25
N LEU A 48 -105.91 1.45 -88.79
CA LEU A 48 -105.31 2.65 -88.21
C LEU A 48 -105.97 3.02 -86.86
N THR A 49 -107.29 2.88 -86.71
CA THR A 49 -107.94 3.10 -85.41
C THR A 49 -107.52 2.07 -84.38
N THR A 50 -107.45 0.78 -84.72
CA THR A 50 -107.01 -0.25 -83.75
C THR A 50 -105.54 -0.10 -83.39
N PHE A 51 -104.68 0.29 -84.34
CA PHE A 51 -103.28 0.62 -84.06
C PHE A 51 -103.13 1.87 -83.17
N HIS A 52 -103.95 2.90 -83.40
CA HIS A 52 -103.97 4.09 -82.55
C HIS A 52 -104.43 3.78 -81.12
N ASP A 53 -105.50 3.00 -80.96
CA ASP A 53 -105.98 2.52 -79.65
C ASP A 53 -104.95 1.64 -78.93
N GLN A 54 -104.21 0.81 -79.68
CA GLN A 54 -103.09 0.01 -79.14
C GLN A 54 -101.96 0.92 -78.67
N LEU A 55 -101.55 1.93 -79.46
CA LEU A 55 -100.52 2.89 -79.06
C LEU A 55 -100.91 3.64 -77.78
N ILE A 56 -102.14 4.17 -77.71
CA ILE A 56 -102.68 4.85 -76.52
C ILE A 56 -102.56 3.94 -75.30
N LYS A 57 -103.06 2.70 -75.39
CA LYS A 57 -102.97 1.72 -74.28
C LYS A 57 -101.53 1.42 -73.88
N THR A 58 -100.61 1.26 -74.84
CA THR A 58 -99.19 1.01 -74.51
C THR A 58 -98.51 2.22 -73.86
N ASP A 59 -98.87 3.44 -74.25
CA ASP A 59 -98.33 4.66 -73.64
C ASP A 59 -98.94 4.95 -72.27
N GLU A 60 -100.22 4.62 -72.05
CA GLU A 60 -100.86 4.67 -70.72
C GLU A 60 -100.19 3.70 -69.74
N VAL A 61 -99.97 2.44 -70.16
CA VAL A 61 -99.24 1.44 -69.35
C VAL A 61 -97.83 1.93 -69.05
N ARG A 62 -97.06 2.38 -70.05
CA ARG A 62 -95.70 2.93 -69.86
C ARG A 62 -95.67 4.14 -68.93
N ARG A 63 -96.67 5.02 -68.97
CA ARG A 63 -96.79 6.15 -68.03
C ARG A 63 -97.08 5.67 -66.61
N GLY A 64 -97.95 4.68 -66.45
CA GLY A 64 -98.21 4.01 -65.17
C GLY A 64 -96.94 3.39 -64.59
N ASP A 65 -96.26 2.55 -65.36
CA ASP A 65 -95.01 1.89 -64.98
C ASP A 65 -93.90 2.90 -64.64
N SER A 66 -93.78 3.98 -65.43
CA SER A 66 -92.82 5.06 -65.16
C SER A 66 -93.14 5.83 -63.88
N ALA A 67 -94.41 6.10 -63.60
CA ALA A 67 -94.82 6.76 -62.35
C ALA A 67 -94.55 5.87 -61.13
N VAL A 68 -94.87 4.57 -61.21
CA VAL A 68 -94.55 3.58 -60.16
C VAL A 68 -93.03 3.50 -59.94
N TYR A 69 -92.23 3.45 -61.01
CA TYR A 69 -90.77 3.45 -60.92
C TYR A 69 -90.21 4.74 -60.28
N GLN A 70 -90.76 5.92 -60.62
CA GLN A 70 -90.35 7.19 -60.02
C GLN A 70 -90.66 7.24 -58.52
N VAL A 71 -91.83 6.76 -58.09
CA VAL A 71 -92.20 6.66 -56.67
C VAL A 71 -91.27 5.67 -55.94
N ALA A 72 -91.03 4.48 -56.50
CA ALA A 72 -90.13 3.49 -55.94
C ALA A 72 -88.68 4.01 -55.82
N LEU A 73 -88.18 4.74 -56.82
CA LEU A 73 -86.84 5.35 -56.79
C LEU A 73 -86.75 6.50 -55.78
N HIS A 74 -87.82 7.30 -55.63
CA HIS A 74 -87.90 8.33 -54.58
C HIS A 74 -87.89 7.70 -53.18
N GLN A 75 -88.67 6.64 -52.96
CA GLN A 75 -88.69 5.89 -51.71
C GLN A 75 -87.32 5.27 -51.39
N ALA A 76 -86.71 4.55 -52.34
CA ALA A 76 -85.38 3.96 -52.16
C ALA A 76 -84.28 5.02 -51.90
N ARG A 77 -84.44 6.25 -52.40
CA ARG A 77 -83.55 7.38 -52.08
C ARG A 77 -83.74 7.85 -50.64
N LEU A 78 -84.98 7.94 -50.15
CA LEU A 78 -85.27 8.29 -48.76
C LEU A 78 -84.78 7.21 -47.78
N GLU A 79 -85.06 5.94 -48.06
CA GLU A 79 -84.59 4.80 -47.25
C GLU A 79 -83.05 4.78 -47.16
N ARG A 80 -82.35 5.03 -48.27
CA ARG A 80 -80.89 5.16 -48.25
C ARG A 80 -80.41 6.40 -47.46
N GLN A 81 -81.12 7.52 -47.53
CA GLN A 81 -80.78 8.71 -46.74
C GLN A 81 -80.96 8.46 -45.24
N GLN A 82 -82.01 7.74 -44.83
CA GLN A 82 -82.22 7.31 -43.45
C GLN A 82 -81.10 6.37 -42.99
N GLN A 83 -80.82 5.29 -43.75
CA GLN A 83 -79.72 4.37 -43.46
C GLN A 83 -78.36 5.08 -43.30
N ILE A 84 -78.07 6.11 -44.11
CA ILE A 84 -76.85 6.90 -43.98
C ILE A 84 -76.86 7.75 -42.71
N GLN A 85 -78.00 8.37 -42.34
CA GLN A 85 -78.12 9.16 -41.11
C GLN A 85 -77.98 8.27 -39.87
N ASP A 86 -78.67 7.13 -39.83
CA ASP A 86 -78.62 6.15 -38.74
C ASP A 86 -77.18 5.65 -38.57
N PHE A 87 -76.54 5.18 -39.65
CA PHE A 87 -75.14 4.73 -39.64
C PHE A 87 -74.16 5.82 -39.16
N LEU A 88 -74.37 7.08 -39.55
CA LEU A 88 -73.52 8.19 -39.11
C LEU A 88 -73.74 8.54 -37.63
N MET A 89 -74.96 8.38 -37.12
CA MET A 89 -75.28 8.57 -35.70
C MET A 89 -74.71 7.45 -34.85
N ASP A 90 -74.89 6.18 -35.23
CA ASP A 90 -74.29 5.02 -34.58
C ASP A 90 -72.76 5.15 -34.57
N SER A 91 -72.15 5.41 -35.73
CA SER A 91 -70.71 5.68 -35.85
C SER A 91 -70.23 6.88 -35.03
N ARG A 92 -71.10 7.83 -34.66
CA ARG A 92 -70.76 8.95 -33.78
C ARG A 92 -70.85 8.53 -32.31
N CYS A 93 -71.91 7.81 -31.93
CA CYS A 93 -72.08 7.25 -30.58
C CYS A 93 -70.96 6.27 -30.22
N ASP A 94 -70.61 5.37 -31.13
CA ASP A 94 -69.50 4.41 -30.97
C ASP A 94 -68.17 5.13 -30.75
N ARG A 95 -67.82 6.10 -31.61
CA ARG A 95 -66.57 6.85 -31.47
C ARG A 95 -66.51 7.68 -30.19
N LEU A 96 -67.64 8.26 -29.75
CA LEU A 96 -67.70 8.98 -28.47
C LEU A 96 -67.51 8.02 -27.28
N THR A 97 -68.11 6.83 -27.34
CA THR A 97 -68.01 5.80 -26.29
C THR A 97 -66.60 5.20 -26.22
N GLN A 98 -65.97 4.93 -27.38
CA GLN A 98 -64.59 4.49 -27.45
C GLN A 98 -63.62 5.57 -26.97
N ALA A 99 -63.83 6.84 -27.36
CA ALA A 99 -63.01 7.94 -26.90
C ALA A 99 -63.10 8.13 -25.38
N SER A 100 -64.31 8.13 -24.79
CA SER A 100 -64.45 8.25 -23.34
C SER A 100 -63.82 7.06 -22.59
N ALA A 101 -63.97 5.84 -23.09
CA ALA A 101 -63.33 4.65 -22.51
C ALA A 101 -61.79 4.72 -22.56
N LEU A 102 -61.22 5.25 -23.65
CA LEU A 102 -59.77 5.48 -23.76
C LEU A 102 -59.29 6.60 -22.83
N PHE A 103 -60.07 7.68 -22.66
CA PHE A 103 -59.74 8.73 -21.69
C PHE A 103 -59.75 8.19 -20.26
N THR A 104 -60.77 7.43 -19.85
CA THR A 104 -60.79 6.81 -18.51
C THR A 104 -59.62 5.85 -18.30
N GLN A 105 -59.25 5.05 -19.31
CA GLN A 105 -58.07 4.18 -19.23
C GLN A 105 -56.75 4.95 -19.09
N LEU A 106 -56.61 6.10 -19.75
CA LEU A 106 -55.43 6.96 -19.63
C LEU A 106 -55.38 7.65 -18.26
N ASP A 107 -56.52 8.12 -17.75
CA ASP A 107 -56.62 8.73 -16.41
C ASP A 107 -56.26 7.69 -15.33
N ASP A 108 -56.86 6.49 -15.37
CA ASP A 108 -56.57 5.38 -14.47
C ASP A 108 -55.10 4.96 -14.52
N PHE A 109 -54.51 4.86 -15.72
CA PHE A 109 -53.09 4.55 -15.90
C PHE A 109 -52.18 5.64 -15.34
N SER A 110 -52.53 6.92 -15.54
CA SER A 110 -51.78 8.05 -15.00
C SER A 110 -51.84 8.08 -13.47
N ALA A 111 -53.01 7.81 -12.88
CA ALA A 111 -53.19 7.70 -11.43
C ALA A 111 -52.40 6.52 -10.85
N ALA A 112 -52.41 5.37 -11.52
CA ALA A 112 -51.62 4.20 -11.12
C ALA A 112 -50.10 4.48 -11.14
N ILE A 113 -49.58 5.15 -12.16
CA ILE A 113 -48.16 5.56 -12.21
C ILE A 113 -47.84 6.57 -11.11
N GLN A 114 -48.71 7.56 -10.87
CA GLN A 114 -48.51 8.53 -9.80
C GLN A 114 -48.48 7.84 -8.42
N GLN A 115 -49.41 6.92 -8.16
CA GLN A 115 -49.46 6.15 -6.93
C GLN A 115 -48.21 5.26 -6.74
N GLN A 116 -47.80 4.52 -7.77
CA GLN A 116 -46.58 3.70 -7.74
C GLN A 116 -45.32 4.55 -7.50
N THR A 117 -45.24 5.73 -8.14
CA THR A 117 -44.13 6.66 -7.96
C THR A 117 -44.09 7.20 -6.53
N GLN A 118 -45.24 7.59 -5.96
CA GLN A 118 -45.33 8.04 -4.57
C GLN A 118 -44.92 6.94 -3.58
N GLN A 119 -45.42 5.72 -3.77
CA GLN A 119 -45.04 4.55 -2.95
C GLN A 119 -43.53 4.25 -3.03
N PHE A 120 -42.96 4.28 -4.23
CA PHE A 120 -41.51 4.08 -4.42
C PHE A 120 -40.69 5.18 -3.75
N LEU A 121 -41.11 6.44 -3.85
CA LEU A 121 -40.44 7.57 -3.21
C LEU A 121 -40.51 7.48 -1.67
N GLN A 122 -41.67 7.11 -1.11
CA GLN A 122 -41.84 6.88 0.34
C GLN A 122 -40.97 5.72 0.85
N LEU A 123 -40.98 4.58 0.15
CA LEU A 123 -40.12 3.44 0.49
C LEU A 123 -38.63 3.82 0.41
N THR A 124 -38.26 4.62 -0.61
CA THR A 124 -36.89 5.09 -0.81
C THR A 124 -36.47 6.11 0.26
N SER A 125 -37.35 7.02 0.69
CA SER A 125 -37.03 7.99 1.74
C SER A 125 -36.84 7.30 3.09
N VAL A 126 -37.76 6.40 3.47
CA VAL A 126 -37.63 5.60 4.71
C VAL A 126 -36.36 4.74 4.68
N LYS A 127 -36.06 4.10 3.54
CA LYS A 127 -34.81 3.32 3.39
C LYS A 127 -33.56 4.19 3.53
N ARG A 128 -33.55 5.40 2.95
CA ARG A 128 -32.42 6.34 3.09
C ARG A 128 -32.28 6.86 4.52
N GLU A 129 -33.38 7.15 5.20
CA GLU A 129 -33.39 7.59 6.59
C GLU A 129 -32.81 6.51 7.51
N LEU A 130 -33.28 5.25 7.40
CA LEU A 130 -32.75 4.12 8.18
C LEU A 130 -31.25 3.91 7.91
N MET A 131 -30.81 4.00 6.65
CA MET A 131 -29.39 3.86 6.30
C MET A 131 -28.53 5.01 6.86
N ALA A 132 -29.07 6.23 6.90
CA ALA A 132 -28.40 7.37 7.52
C ALA A 132 -28.32 7.25 9.05
N GLN A 133 -29.40 6.78 9.70
CA GLN A 133 -29.41 6.47 11.14
C GLN A 133 -28.37 5.40 11.48
N HIS A 134 -28.34 4.28 10.74
CA HIS A 134 -27.35 3.21 10.90
C HIS A 134 -25.92 3.74 10.76
N LEU A 135 -25.61 4.47 9.69
CA LEU A 135 -24.29 5.05 9.47
C LEU A 135 -23.90 6.04 10.59
N SER A 136 -24.86 6.84 11.09
CA SER A 136 -24.59 7.73 12.23
C SER A 136 -24.30 6.97 13.53
N GLN A 137 -24.95 5.83 13.74
CA GLN A 137 -24.72 4.96 14.89
C GLN A 137 -23.37 4.23 14.78
N ASP A 138 -23.02 3.71 13.60
CA ASP A 138 -21.71 3.10 13.32
C ASP A 138 -20.57 4.09 13.58
N LEU A 139 -20.72 5.33 13.10
CA LEU A 139 -19.73 6.39 13.35
C LEU A 139 -19.62 6.71 14.84
N GLN A 140 -20.73 6.81 15.58
CA GLN A 140 -20.69 7.03 17.03
C GLN A 140 -19.97 5.88 17.76
N GLN A 141 -20.28 4.62 17.43
CA GLN A 141 -19.59 3.45 17.99
C GLN A 141 -18.10 3.41 17.64
N PHE A 142 -17.75 3.81 16.42
CA PHE A 142 -16.35 3.94 15.99
C PHE A 142 -15.63 5.04 16.78
N TYR A 143 -16.26 6.20 17.00
CA TYR A 143 -15.68 7.28 17.81
C TYR A 143 -15.48 6.86 19.27
N THR A 144 -16.45 6.17 19.90
CA THR A 144 -16.27 5.69 21.28
C THR A 144 -15.17 4.64 21.38
N SER A 145 -15.11 3.67 20.45
CA SER A 145 -14.04 2.67 20.41
C SER A 145 -12.66 3.28 20.14
N LEU A 146 -12.59 4.28 19.26
CA LEU A 146 -11.35 5.03 19.00
C LEU A 146 -10.93 5.86 20.21
N GLN A 147 -11.86 6.47 20.93
CA GLN A 147 -11.58 7.19 22.17
C GLN A 147 -11.05 6.22 23.25
N GLU A 148 -11.72 5.09 23.49
CA GLU A 148 -11.29 4.07 24.46
C GLU A 148 -9.88 3.54 24.15
N THR A 149 -9.59 3.24 22.88
CA THR A 149 -8.26 2.74 22.47
C THR A 149 -7.17 3.81 22.57
N VAL A 150 -7.48 5.08 22.28
CA VAL A 150 -6.56 6.21 22.47
C VAL A 150 -6.30 6.48 23.95
N GLU A 151 -7.33 6.45 24.81
CA GLU A 151 -7.19 6.60 26.26
C GLU A 151 -6.36 5.44 26.85
N ALA A 152 -6.62 4.19 26.45
CA ALA A 152 -5.83 3.04 26.86
C ALA A 152 -4.36 3.15 26.41
N LEU A 153 -4.09 3.64 25.19
CA LEU A 153 -2.74 3.88 24.70
C LEU A 153 -2.03 4.98 25.49
N GLN A 154 -2.72 6.08 25.81
CA GLN A 154 -2.18 7.17 26.64
C GLN A 154 -1.85 6.68 28.05
N GLN A 155 -2.74 5.91 28.67
CA GLN A 155 -2.50 5.30 29.99
C GLN A 155 -1.30 4.33 29.95
N ASN A 156 -1.21 3.47 28.94
CA ASN A 156 -0.07 2.56 28.78
C ASN A 156 1.27 3.30 28.59
N HIS A 157 1.26 4.39 27.81
CA HIS A 157 2.43 5.24 27.64
C HIS A 157 2.83 5.94 28.96
N GLN A 158 1.86 6.47 29.70
CA GLN A 158 2.11 7.11 30.99
C GLN A 158 2.64 6.13 32.04
N GLN A 159 2.13 4.89 32.07
CA GLN A 159 2.64 3.81 32.92
C GLN A 159 4.10 3.48 32.58
N LYS A 160 4.45 3.29 31.29
CA LYS A 160 5.84 3.04 30.86
C LYS A 160 6.78 4.17 31.22
N LEU A 161 6.34 5.44 31.15
CA LEU A 161 7.15 6.57 31.60
C LEU A 161 7.38 6.57 33.13
N GLN A 162 6.43 6.07 33.91
CA GLN A 162 6.60 5.89 35.36
C GLN A 162 7.56 4.74 35.67
N GLU A 163 7.42 3.60 34.99
CA GLU A 163 8.29 2.42 35.10
C GLU A 163 9.76 2.78 34.76
N ILE A 164 10.01 3.41 33.61
CA ILE A 164 11.34 3.89 33.22
C ILE A 164 11.90 4.87 34.26
N LYS A 165 11.06 5.72 34.85
CA LYS A 165 11.48 6.66 35.90
C LYS A 165 11.88 5.93 37.19
N THR A 166 11.15 4.90 37.61
CA THR A 166 11.51 4.10 38.78
C THR A 166 12.78 3.28 38.54
N ASP A 167 12.96 2.73 37.34
CA ASP A 167 14.15 1.95 36.97
C ASP A 167 15.41 2.83 36.96
N VAL A 168 15.33 4.03 36.39
CA VAL A 168 16.42 5.01 36.42
C VAL A 168 16.75 5.44 37.85
N GLN A 169 15.76 5.58 38.73
CA GLN A 169 16.00 5.87 40.15
C GLN A 169 16.67 4.69 40.88
N LEU A 170 16.23 3.45 40.62
CA LEU A 170 16.83 2.24 41.19
C LEU A 170 18.29 2.11 40.74
N LEU A 171 18.57 2.26 39.44
CA LEU A 171 19.91 2.20 38.88
C LEU A 171 20.83 3.31 39.43
N GLN A 172 20.30 4.50 39.70
CA GLN A 172 21.04 5.58 40.38
C GLN A 172 21.40 5.21 41.83
N VAL A 173 20.49 4.60 42.58
CA VAL A 173 20.78 4.14 43.95
C VAL A 173 21.77 2.99 43.96
N GLU A 174 21.64 2.03 43.03
CA GLU A 174 22.58 0.92 42.90
C GLU A 174 23.98 1.42 42.53
N THR A 175 24.13 2.27 41.52
CA THR A 175 25.43 2.83 41.12
C THR A 175 26.06 3.69 42.22
N GLN A 176 25.28 4.48 42.98
CA GLN A 176 25.80 5.17 44.17
C GLN A 176 26.30 4.18 45.23
N THR A 177 25.56 3.10 45.49
CA THR A 177 25.94 2.05 46.44
C THR A 177 27.23 1.34 46.00
N GLN A 178 27.34 1.00 44.71
CA GLN A 178 28.55 0.42 44.13
C GLN A 178 29.75 1.37 44.19
N MET A 179 29.56 2.69 44.01
CA MET A 179 30.63 3.68 44.19
C MET A 179 31.10 3.77 45.64
N ILE A 180 30.19 3.76 46.62
CA ILE A 180 30.54 3.76 48.04
C ILE A 180 31.30 2.48 48.42
N ALA A 181 30.82 1.32 47.97
CA ALA A 181 31.49 0.04 48.19
C ALA A 181 32.92 0.02 47.59
N ASN A 182 33.09 0.51 46.35
CA ASN A 182 34.40 0.65 45.71
C ASN A 182 35.32 1.62 46.46
N ALA A 183 34.79 2.74 46.98
CA ALA A 183 35.56 3.69 47.77
C ALA A 183 36.04 3.08 49.10
N GLN A 184 35.16 2.34 49.79
CA GLN A 184 35.50 1.59 51.00
C GLN A 184 36.56 0.51 50.72
N GLN A 185 36.40 -0.28 49.65
CA GLN A 185 37.38 -1.32 49.30
C GLN A 185 38.75 -0.74 48.93
N ARG A 186 38.79 0.41 48.23
CA ARG A 186 40.04 1.16 48.01
C ARG A 186 40.67 1.67 49.32
N ALA A 187 39.86 2.05 50.32
CA ALA A 187 40.37 2.44 51.63
C ALA A 187 40.95 1.25 52.40
N ILE A 188 40.26 0.10 52.40
CA ILE A 188 40.72 -1.15 53.03
C ILE A 188 42.04 -1.61 52.41
N MET A 189 42.13 -1.72 51.09
CA MET A 189 43.38 -2.11 50.41
C MET A 189 44.53 -1.13 50.69
N ARG A 190 44.26 0.17 50.81
CA ARG A 190 45.28 1.15 51.21
C ARG A 190 45.81 0.91 52.63
N VAL A 191 44.93 0.60 53.58
CA VAL A 191 45.33 0.27 54.95
C VAL A 191 46.17 -1.01 54.98
N GLU A 192 45.75 -2.04 54.26
CA GLU A 192 46.48 -3.32 54.17
C GLU A 192 47.88 -3.15 53.55
N VAL A 193 47.99 -2.44 52.42
CA VAL A 193 49.29 -2.16 51.77
C VAL A 193 50.19 -1.31 52.67
N LEU A 194 49.64 -0.34 53.41
CA LEU A 194 50.40 0.42 54.40
C LEU A 194 50.87 -0.48 55.55
N GLU A 195 50.02 -1.38 56.05
CA GLU A 195 50.43 -2.33 57.08
C GLU A 195 51.55 -3.25 56.60
N GLN A 196 51.39 -3.89 55.44
CA GLN A 196 52.42 -4.73 54.80
C GLN A 196 53.75 -3.95 54.64
N LEU A 197 53.70 -2.68 54.24
CA LEU A 197 54.88 -1.81 54.15
C LEU A 197 55.50 -1.57 55.54
N THR A 198 54.72 -1.31 56.60
CA THR A 198 55.27 -1.18 57.95
C THR A 198 55.86 -2.48 58.49
N GLN A 199 55.27 -3.64 58.17
CA GLN A 199 55.79 -4.96 58.54
C GLN A 199 57.13 -5.22 57.81
N PHE A 200 57.19 -4.92 56.51
CA PHE A 200 58.44 -4.99 55.73
C PHE A 200 59.51 -4.05 56.29
N MET A 201 59.18 -2.80 56.61
CA MET A 201 60.13 -1.86 57.24
C MET A 201 60.60 -2.33 58.63
N LYS A 202 59.74 -2.96 59.43
CA LYS A 202 60.13 -3.56 60.72
C LYS A 202 61.09 -4.73 60.50
N LYS A 203 60.79 -5.63 59.56
CA LYS A 203 61.66 -6.75 59.19
C LYS A 203 63.02 -6.24 58.69
N LEU A 204 63.03 -5.31 57.73
CA LEU A 204 64.27 -4.71 57.20
C LEU A 204 65.11 -4.04 58.30
N ARG A 205 64.49 -3.34 59.26
CA ARG A 205 65.20 -2.77 60.42
C ARG A 205 65.78 -3.84 61.34
N LEU A 206 65.10 -4.97 61.51
CA LEU A 206 65.57 -6.11 62.30
C LEU A 206 66.72 -6.82 61.59
N ASP A 207 66.59 -7.11 60.30
CA ASP A 207 67.64 -7.72 59.47
C ASP A 207 68.91 -6.84 59.41
N VAL A 208 68.76 -5.52 59.27
CA VAL A 208 69.89 -4.56 59.35
C VAL A 208 70.49 -4.52 60.76
N ARG A 209 69.69 -4.62 61.82
CA ARG A 209 70.21 -4.67 63.20
C ARG A 209 70.97 -5.96 63.47
N ASN A 210 70.46 -7.09 62.99
CA ASN A 210 71.09 -8.39 63.16
C ASN A 210 72.42 -8.48 62.41
N THR A 211 72.46 -8.06 61.13
CA THR A 211 73.72 -8.04 60.36
C THR A 211 74.76 -7.08 60.95
N LEU A 212 74.35 -5.95 61.56
CA LEU A 212 75.27 -5.10 62.33
C LEU A 212 75.78 -5.79 63.61
N ALA A 213 74.92 -6.50 64.36
CA ALA A 213 75.33 -7.24 65.55
C ALA A 213 76.23 -8.45 65.22
N GLU A 214 75.98 -9.15 64.11
CA GLU A 214 76.86 -10.20 63.58
C GLU A 214 78.23 -9.61 63.19
N LEU A 215 78.27 -8.44 62.54
CA LEU A 215 79.52 -7.74 62.23
C LEU A 215 80.25 -7.22 63.48
N GLU A 216 79.54 -6.89 64.56
CA GLU A 216 80.13 -6.57 65.85
C GLU A 216 80.74 -7.82 66.50
N LEU A 217 80.02 -8.95 66.53
CA LEU A 217 80.55 -10.23 67.01
C LEU A 217 81.79 -10.68 66.21
N PHE A 218 81.77 -10.64 64.88
CA PHE A 218 82.95 -10.97 64.06
C PHE A 218 84.15 -10.02 64.29
N ARG A 219 83.91 -8.78 64.74
CA ARG A 219 84.99 -7.87 65.14
C ARG A 219 85.53 -8.20 66.53
N GLU A 220 84.65 -8.57 67.47
CA GLU A 220 85.04 -8.98 68.81
C GLU A 220 85.78 -10.31 68.79
N GLU A 221 85.29 -11.32 68.08
CA GLU A 221 85.95 -12.62 67.87
C GLU A 221 87.33 -12.43 67.25
N ARG A 222 87.45 -11.68 66.15
CA ARG A 222 88.75 -11.36 65.53
C ARG A 222 89.67 -10.55 66.45
N ALA A 223 89.13 -9.69 67.32
CA ALA A 223 89.92 -8.96 68.30
C ALA A 223 90.40 -9.87 69.45
N GLN A 224 89.59 -10.87 69.84
CA GLN A 224 89.98 -11.91 70.78
C GLN A 224 91.04 -12.83 70.18
N GLU A 225 90.87 -13.37 68.97
CA GLU A 225 91.89 -14.15 68.26
C GLU A 225 93.23 -13.40 68.14
N MET A 226 93.18 -12.10 67.81
CA MET A 226 94.38 -11.25 67.78
C MET A 226 94.99 -11.07 69.19
N GLY A 227 94.16 -10.92 70.22
CA GLY A 227 94.60 -10.83 71.61
C GLY A 227 95.24 -12.13 72.11
N GLU A 228 94.66 -13.28 71.78
CA GLU A 228 95.17 -14.61 72.10
C GLU A 228 96.49 -14.87 71.40
N ARG A 229 96.61 -14.64 70.08
CA ARG A 229 97.89 -14.77 69.36
C ARG A 229 98.98 -13.86 69.92
N LEU A 230 98.63 -12.66 70.39
CA LEU A 230 99.56 -11.76 71.07
C LEU A 230 99.92 -12.25 72.48
N ALA A 231 99.01 -12.93 73.18
CA ALA A 231 99.26 -13.54 74.49
C ALA A 231 100.10 -14.82 74.37
N GLU A 232 99.82 -15.69 73.39
CA GLU A 232 100.62 -16.85 73.00
C GLU A 232 102.04 -16.41 72.63
N SER A 233 102.20 -15.45 71.71
CA SER A 233 103.55 -14.94 71.37
C SER A 233 104.27 -14.28 72.55
N ARG A 234 103.55 -13.76 73.55
CA ARG A 234 104.16 -13.30 74.81
C ARG A 234 104.56 -14.48 75.70
N ALA A 235 103.75 -15.52 75.79
CA ALA A 235 104.05 -16.73 76.57
C ALA A 235 105.22 -17.51 75.96
N GLU A 236 105.27 -17.68 74.64
CA GLU A 236 106.40 -18.23 73.89
C GLU A 236 107.68 -17.43 74.14
N ARG A 237 107.61 -16.09 74.09
CA ARG A 237 108.77 -15.25 74.44
C ARG A 237 109.17 -15.39 75.90
N LEU A 238 108.23 -15.59 76.83
CA LEU A 238 108.56 -15.82 78.23
C LEU A 238 109.24 -17.19 78.42
N THR A 239 108.76 -18.26 77.78
CA THR A 239 109.41 -19.58 77.86
C THR A 239 110.73 -19.63 77.10
N GLU A 240 110.85 -18.93 75.98
CA GLU A 240 112.11 -18.74 75.26
C GLU A 240 113.11 -17.95 76.12
N VAL A 241 112.68 -16.85 76.75
CA VAL A 241 113.50 -16.07 77.71
C VAL A 241 113.86 -16.90 78.95
N GLU A 242 112.96 -17.72 79.48
CA GLU A 242 113.26 -18.67 80.55
C GLU A 242 114.27 -19.74 80.09
N SER A 243 114.16 -20.25 78.86
CA SER A 243 115.15 -21.18 78.30
C SER A 243 116.52 -20.52 78.08
N LEU A 244 116.54 -19.22 77.72
CA LEU A 244 117.74 -18.40 77.65
C LEU A 244 118.31 -18.15 79.06
N PHE A 245 117.47 -17.95 80.07
CA PHE A 245 117.92 -17.90 81.47
C PHE A 245 118.42 -19.25 81.98
N GLN A 246 117.83 -20.38 81.55
CA GLN A 246 118.24 -21.73 81.92
C GLN A 246 119.58 -22.09 81.26
N THR A 247 119.76 -21.77 79.98
CA THR A 247 121.03 -21.93 79.27
C THR A 247 122.09 -20.96 79.77
N LEU A 248 121.74 -19.73 80.16
CA LEU A 248 122.65 -18.82 80.88
C LEU A 248 122.95 -19.30 82.31
N ALA A 249 122.04 -19.99 82.98
CA ALA A 249 122.28 -20.58 84.31
C ALA A 249 123.21 -21.78 84.19
N ASN A 250 123.00 -22.65 83.20
CA ASN A 250 123.91 -23.75 82.85
C ASN A 250 125.27 -23.19 82.43
N PHE A 251 125.33 -22.21 81.52
CA PHE A 251 126.59 -21.55 81.15
C PHE A 251 127.26 -20.86 82.35
N ARG A 252 126.52 -20.29 83.30
CA ARG A 252 127.08 -19.76 84.56
C ARG A 252 127.54 -20.88 85.49
N ALA A 253 126.91 -22.05 85.48
CA ALA A 253 127.35 -23.23 86.23
C ALA A 253 128.62 -23.81 85.59
N ASP A 254 128.67 -23.94 84.27
CA ASP A 254 129.84 -24.36 83.48
C ASP A 254 130.98 -23.36 83.63
N VAL A 255 130.73 -22.04 83.57
CA VAL A 255 131.72 -21.00 83.84
C VAL A 255 132.15 -21.02 85.31
N LYS A 256 131.28 -21.37 86.27
CA LYS A 256 131.68 -21.57 87.67
C LYS A 256 132.52 -22.83 87.85
N GLN A 257 132.17 -23.95 87.20
CA GLN A 257 132.95 -25.19 87.22
C GLN A 257 134.30 -24.98 86.53
N TYR A 258 134.31 -24.41 85.33
CA TYR A 258 135.52 -24.07 84.59
C TYR A 258 136.38 -23.07 85.36
N ARG A 259 135.78 -22.05 86.01
CA ARG A 259 136.51 -21.16 86.94
C ARG A 259 136.96 -21.85 88.23
N SER A 260 136.25 -22.84 88.77
CA SER A 260 136.73 -23.59 89.95
C SER A 260 137.88 -24.52 89.58
N THR A 261 137.81 -25.17 88.41
CA THR A 261 138.89 -26.00 87.87
C THR A 261 140.11 -25.13 87.53
N LEU A 262 139.94 -23.98 86.86
CA LEU A 262 141.03 -23.02 86.60
C LEU A 262 141.57 -22.33 87.87
N LYS A 263 140.72 -22.00 88.86
CA LYS A 263 141.21 -21.54 90.18
C LYS A 263 142.05 -22.64 90.85
N GLN A 264 141.57 -23.87 90.91
CA GLN A 264 142.34 -24.98 91.49
C GLN A 264 143.62 -25.29 90.71
N GLN A 265 143.62 -25.12 89.39
CA GLN A 265 144.72 -25.55 88.52
C GLN A 265 145.75 -24.46 88.18
N VAL A 266 145.43 -23.18 88.38
CA VAL A 266 146.31 -22.06 87.97
C VAL A 266 146.41 -20.92 89.01
N TRP A 267 145.36 -20.58 89.75
CA TRP A 267 145.38 -19.45 90.70
C TRP A 267 144.60 -19.74 91.99
N GLY A 268 145.31 -20.03 93.08
CA GLY A 268 144.71 -20.20 94.39
C GLY A 268 144.00 -18.93 94.89
N GLY A 269 142.67 -19.00 95.04
CA GLY A 269 141.87 -18.11 95.87
C GLY A 269 141.30 -16.83 95.22
N SER A 270 140.27 -16.31 95.90
CA SER A 270 139.76 -14.91 95.88
C SER A 270 138.83 -14.44 94.75
N ASP A 271 137.93 -13.53 95.14
CA ASP A 271 136.57 -13.38 94.59
C ASP A 271 136.31 -12.00 93.94
N ALA A 272 135.03 -11.62 93.88
CA ALA A 272 134.46 -10.29 93.58
C ALA A 272 134.44 -9.83 92.10
N ASP A 273 133.63 -8.83 91.70
CA ASP A 273 132.19 -8.55 91.92
C ASP A 273 131.76 -7.40 90.96
N LEU A 274 130.57 -6.77 91.17
CA LEU A 274 130.08 -5.49 90.55
C LEU A 274 129.46 -5.65 89.13
N GLN A 275 128.23 -5.24 88.74
CA GLN A 275 127.25 -4.18 89.13
C GLN A 275 127.62 -2.76 88.58
N ILE A 276 126.75 -1.90 87.98
CA ILE A 276 125.27 -1.73 88.12
C ILE A 276 124.37 -1.52 86.84
N PRO A 277 124.21 -0.32 86.16
CA PRO A 277 122.85 0.25 85.95
C PRO A 277 122.36 0.79 84.56
N SER A 278 121.06 0.60 84.25
CA SER A 278 119.96 1.56 83.83
C SER A 278 120.11 2.63 82.69
N PRO A 279 119.04 3.37 82.22
CA PRO A 279 117.58 3.16 81.99
C PRO A 279 117.01 3.84 80.67
N ILE A 280 115.74 4.36 80.69
CA ILE A 280 114.99 5.27 79.74
C ILE A 280 114.00 4.52 78.81
N THR A 281 112.66 4.57 78.90
CA THR A 281 111.60 5.63 79.01
C THR A 281 111.21 6.29 77.68
N SER A 282 109.92 6.18 77.26
CA SER A 282 109.23 7.16 76.38
C SER A 282 107.70 7.06 76.44
N GLN A 283 107.03 8.21 76.38
CA GLN A 283 105.58 8.44 76.27
C GLN A 283 105.24 8.88 74.82
N VAL A 284 103.97 8.86 74.40
CA VAL A 284 103.29 9.90 73.55
C VAL A 284 101.76 9.77 73.70
N THR A 285 101.03 10.87 73.47
CA THR A 285 99.60 11.12 73.76
C THR A 285 98.75 11.34 72.45
N PRO A 286 97.60 12.09 72.36
CA PRO A 286 96.27 11.47 72.26
C PRO A 286 95.35 11.99 71.08
N PRO A 287 94.01 12.34 71.16
CA PRO A 287 93.02 12.14 70.07
C PRO A 287 92.53 13.45 69.36
N PRO A 288 91.48 13.50 68.48
CA PRO A 288 90.06 13.68 68.93
C PRO A 288 88.90 13.26 67.95
N LYS A 289 87.65 13.58 68.34
CA LYS A 289 86.33 13.64 67.61
C LYS A 289 86.14 15.04 66.93
N PRO A 290 84.97 15.46 66.33
CA PRO A 290 83.83 14.81 65.63
C PRO A 290 83.45 15.53 64.28
N VAL A 291 82.25 15.29 63.69
CA VAL A 291 81.26 16.27 63.12
C VAL A 291 80.33 15.60 62.08
N ALA A 292 79.09 16.11 61.94
CA ALA A 292 78.02 15.61 61.05
C ALA A 292 77.90 16.40 59.73
N GLN A 293 77.24 15.84 58.70
CA GLN A 293 76.33 16.58 57.82
C GLN A 293 75.52 15.71 56.84
N GLN A 294 74.38 16.25 56.40
CA GLN A 294 73.44 15.76 55.40
C GLN A 294 73.44 16.75 54.22
N PRO A 295 73.29 16.31 52.96
CA PRO A 295 72.20 16.81 52.10
C PRO A 295 71.60 15.70 51.21
N ALA A 296 70.27 15.58 51.06
CA ALA A 296 69.38 16.35 50.19
C ALA A 296 69.57 16.07 48.68
N ALA A 297 68.54 15.48 48.05
CA ALA A 297 68.42 15.29 46.61
C ALA A 297 67.02 15.74 46.14
N ASN A 298 66.98 16.64 45.17
CA ASN A 298 65.75 17.12 44.52
C ASN A 298 65.20 16.09 43.54
N PRO A 299 63.89 16.15 43.24
CA PRO A 299 63.42 15.99 41.88
C PRO A 299 62.71 17.23 41.34
N VAL A 300 63.03 17.56 40.09
CA VAL A 300 62.38 18.59 39.26
C VAL A 300 61.13 17.99 38.59
N PRO A 301 60.04 18.76 38.43
CA PRO A 301 59.01 18.46 37.43
C PRO A 301 59.04 19.48 36.27
N PRO A 302 59.03 19.02 35.01
CA PRO A 302 58.59 19.82 33.88
C PRO A 302 57.49 19.15 33.05
N THR A 303 56.63 19.98 32.43
CA THR A 303 55.92 19.73 31.15
C THR A 303 54.90 18.56 31.15
N THR A 304 53.60 18.80 31.28
CA THR A 304 52.68 19.40 30.29
C THR A 304 52.56 18.61 28.97
N VAL A 305 51.52 17.77 28.85
CA VAL A 305 50.89 17.46 27.55
C VAL A 305 49.37 17.53 27.73
N ALA A 306 48.73 18.37 26.93
CA ALA A 306 47.27 18.50 26.88
C ALA A 306 46.69 17.49 25.88
N SER A 307 45.47 16.99 26.14
CA SER A 307 44.67 16.31 25.13
C SER A 307 43.41 17.12 24.85
N GLN A 308 43.37 17.70 23.65
CA GLN A 308 42.15 18.22 23.02
C GLN A 308 41.30 17.00 22.58
N GLY A 309 39.97 17.07 22.45
CA GLY A 309 39.12 18.25 22.39
C GLY A 309 38.60 18.49 20.97
N THR A 310 37.80 17.57 20.43
CA THR A 310 37.12 17.71 19.14
C THR A 310 35.61 17.63 19.30
N ALA A 311 34.96 18.80 19.28
CA ALA A 311 33.51 18.91 19.26
C ALA A 311 32.97 18.77 17.83
N GLY A 312 32.09 17.78 17.61
CA GLY A 312 31.29 17.67 16.40
C GLY A 312 30.15 18.69 16.41
N LYS A 313 30.18 19.65 15.50
CA LYS A 313 29.16 20.70 15.34
C LYS A 313 28.01 20.17 14.45
N ALA A 314 26.78 20.19 14.96
CA ALA A 314 25.57 19.86 14.22
C ALA A 314 24.64 21.08 14.09
N GLU A 315 23.91 21.11 12.98
CA GLU A 315 23.17 22.26 12.43
C GLU A 315 21.67 22.22 12.82
N PRO A 316 20.95 23.34 12.94
CA PRO A 316 19.59 23.36 13.50
C PRO A 316 18.50 22.96 12.48
N PRO A 317 17.53 22.08 12.85
CA PRO A 317 16.41 21.74 11.98
C PRO A 317 15.24 22.75 12.04
N ALA A 318 14.56 22.87 10.91
CA ALA A 318 13.37 23.71 10.68
C ALA A 318 12.08 23.12 11.29
N PRO A 319 10.98 23.89 11.44
CA PRO A 319 9.74 23.43 12.07
C PRO A 319 8.96 22.39 11.23
N PRO A 320 8.17 21.50 11.87
CA PRO A 320 7.49 20.39 11.20
C PRO A 320 6.21 20.81 10.42
N PRO A 321 5.94 20.20 9.25
CA PRO A 321 4.67 20.33 8.55
C PRO A 321 3.57 19.42 9.14
N ALA A 322 2.31 19.72 8.78
CA ALA A 322 1.09 19.15 9.35
C ALA A 322 0.91 17.61 9.18
N PRO A 323 0.17 16.94 10.09
CA PRO A 323 -0.04 15.49 10.04
C PRO A 323 -0.92 15.06 8.86
N LYS A 324 -0.42 14.08 8.08
CA LYS A 324 -1.23 13.33 7.12
C LYS A 324 -1.92 12.17 7.82
N THR A 325 -3.21 12.01 7.57
CA THR A 325 -4.04 10.90 8.04
C THR A 325 -3.49 9.56 7.54
N GLN A 326 -3.23 8.63 8.46
CA GLN A 326 -2.93 7.24 8.15
C GLN A 326 -4.20 6.39 8.34
N PHE A 327 -4.54 5.62 7.30
CA PHE A 327 -5.39 4.42 7.42
C PHE A 327 -4.50 3.18 7.23
N PRO A 328 -4.88 2.00 7.76
CA PRO A 328 -3.95 0.88 7.95
C PRO A 328 -3.59 0.12 6.66
N GLN A 329 -2.47 -0.59 6.73
CA GLN A 329 -1.83 -1.30 5.61
C GLN A 329 -2.67 -2.47 5.07
N GLY A 330 -2.62 -2.64 3.74
CA GLY A 330 -3.10 -3.84 3.05
C GLY A 330 -2.46 -3.96 1.68
N MET A 331 -1.42 -4.78 1.57
CA MET A 331 -0.70 -5.16 0.33
C MET A 331 -0.12 -4.00 -0.50
N GLU A 332 1.17 -3.76 -0.31
CA GLU A 332 2.05 -3.07 -1.27
C GLU A 332 2.31 -4.00 -2.47
N PRO A 333 1.83 -3.71 -3.69
CA PRO A 333 2.35 -4.37 -4.88
C PRO A 333 3.72 -3.77 -5.20
N ALA A 334 4.68 -4.61 -5.54
CA ALA A 334 5.98 -4.17 -6.03
C ALA A 334 5.81 -3.19 -7.20
N ASN A 335 6.78 -2.27 -7.34
CA ASN A 335 6.96 -1.45 -8.55
C ASN A 335 7.30 -2.38 -9.73
N THR A 336 6.28 -2.99 -10.31
CA THR A 336 6.36 -3.71 -11.59
C THR A 336 6.41 -2.65 -12.69
N ASP A 337 7.45 -2.68 -13.50
CA ASP A 337 7.72 -1.64 -14.50
C ASP A 337 6.48 -1.38 -15.38
N GLN A 338 6.02 -0.13 -15.39
CA GLN A 338 4.81 0.29 -16.11
C GLN A 338 4.85 -0.07 -17.60
N SER A 339 6.06 -0.10 -18.18
CA SER A 339 6.36 -0.60 -19.53
C SER A 339 5.90 -2.04 -19.77
N ASP A 340 6.04 -2.93 -18.79
CA ASP A 340 5.73 -4.36 -18.98
C ASP A 340 4.25 -4.65 -18.82
N ILE A 341 3.56 -3.91 -17.96
CA ILE A 341 2.09 -3.89 -17.88
C ILE A 341 1.49 -3.39 -19.20
N GLU A 342 2.05 -2.33 -19.80
CA GLU A 342 1.62 -1.85 -21.11
C GLU A 342 1.76 -2.90 -22.22
N LYS A 343 2.91 -3.62 -22.30
CA LYS A 343 3.12 -4.70 -23.29
C LYS A 343 2.11 -5.83 -23.09
N GLN A 344 1.87 -6.25 -21.85
CA GLN A 344 0.90 -7.31 -21.53
C GLN A 344 -0.53 -6.93 -21.94
N ILE A 345 -0.95 -5.68 -21.67
CA ILE A 345 -2.25 -5.16 -22.12
C ILE A 345 -2.33 -5.14 -23.65
N TYR A 346 -1.27 -4.70 -24.34
CA TYR A 346 -1.24 -4.67 -25.80
C TYR A 346 -1.40 -6.09 -26.41
N TYR A 347 -0.58 -7.06 -25.99
CA TYR A 347 -0.68 -8.44 -26.47
C TYR A 347 -2.03 -9.09 -26.17
N GLN A 348 -2.65 -8.76 -25.03
CA GLN A 348 -3.96 -9.32 -24.69
C GLN A 348 -5.07 -8.79 -25.60
N ILE A 349 -5.03 -7.51 -25.97
CA ILE A 349 -5.97 -6.91 -26.94
C ILE A 349 -5.73 -7.44 -28.36
N GLU A 350 -4.46 -7.71 -28.72
CA GLU A 350 -4.07 -8.35 -29.99
C GLU A 350 -4.69 -9.74 -30.12
N ASN A 351 -4.49 -10.58 -29.11
CA ASN A 351 -4.97 -11.96 -29.08
C ASN A 351 -6.51 -12.08 -29.04
N SER A 352 -7.22 -11.10 -28.47
CA SER A 352 -8.68 -11.13 -28.35
C SER A 352 -9.42 -10.34 -29.44
N HIS A 353 -8.70 -9.69 -30.37
CA HIS A 353 -9.24 -8.73 -31.35
C HIS A 353 -10.13 -7.64 -30.74
N GLY A 354 -9.77 -7.22 -29.53
CA GLY A 354 -10.51 -6.24 -28.73
C GLY A 354 -10.89 -6.78 -27.37
N SER A 355 -10.75 -5.96 -26.31
CA SER A 355 -11.09 -6.39 -24.95
C SER A 355 -11.68 -5.26 -24.11
N ARG A 356 -12.52 -5.62 -23.14
CA ARG A 356 -13.09 -4.69 -22.15
C ARG A 356 -12.17 -4.58 -20.93
N LEU A 357 -12.26 -3.45 -20.23
CA LEU A 357 -11.44 -3.20 -19.03
C LEU A 357 -11.53 -4.33 -17.99
N VAL A 358 -12.73 -4.86 -17.73
CA VAL A 358 -12.96 -5.95 -16.76
C VAL A 358 -12.33 -7.27 -17.21
N GLU A 359 -12.32 -7.53 -18.53
CA GLU A 359 -11.68 -8.72 -19.10
C GLU A 359 -10.17 -8.63 -18.94
N LEU A 360 -9.56 -7.47 -19.23
CA LEU A 360 -8.13 -7.20 -19.03
C LEU A 360 -7.70 -7.32 -17.55
N GLU A 361 -8.51 -6.81 -16.62
CA GLU A 361 -8.32 -7.00 -15.16
C GLU A 361 -8.30 -8.49 -14.80
N SER A 362 -9.28 -9.26 -15.30
CA SER A 362 -9.39 -10.70 -15.00
C SER A 362 -8.33 -11.58 -15.68
N ALA A 363 -7.89 -11.23 -16.89
CA ALA A 363 -6.95 -12.03 -17.69
C ALA A 363 -5.49 -11.81 -17.28
N LEU A 364 -5.13 -10.59 -16.87
CA LEU A 364 -3.78 -10.23 -16.47
C LEU A 364 -3.59 -10.22 -14.95
N GLY A 365 -4.67 -10.29 -14.17
CA GLY A 365 -4.62 -10.25 -12.70
C GLY A 365 -4.16 -8.90 -12.12
N ILE A 366 -4.18 -7.84 -12.93
CA ILE A 366 -3.70 -6.50 -12.58
C ILE A 366 -4.80 -5.66 -11.91
N ASN A 367 -4.40 -4.70 -11.08
CA ASN A 367 -5.34 -3.78 -10.45
C ASN A 367 -5.97 -2.85 -11.52
N ARG A 368 -7.27 -2.58 -11.40
CA ARG A 368 -8.03 -1.62 -12.23
C ARG A 368 -7.30 -0.30 -12.47
N PHE A 369 -6.61 0.24 -11.47
CA PHE A 369 -5.84 1.48 -11.63
C PHE A 369 -4.65 1.30 -12.60
N GLN A 370 -3.92 0.19 -12.51
CA GLN A 370 -2.81 -0.15 -13.42
C GLN A 370 -3.33 -0.43 -14.84
N ALA A 371 -4.44 -1.16 -14.98
CA ALA A 371 -5.10 -1.40 -16.25
C ALA A 371 -5.51 -0.10 -16.95
N VAL A 372 -6.17 0.82 -16.21
CA VAL A 372 -6.58 2.12 -16.74
C VAL A 372 -5.38 3.00 -17.11
N ASP A 373 -4.31 3.00 -16.33
CA ASP A 373 -3.15 3.86 -16.61
C ASP A 373 -2.33 3.33 -17.80
N GLY A 374 -2.13 2.02 -17.90
CA GLY A 374 -1.53 1.37 -19.07
C GLY A 374 -2.35 1.61 -20.35
N LEU A 375 -3.68 1.46 -20.28
CA LEU A 375 -4.58 1.79 -21.40
C LEU A 375 -4.51 3.27 -21.79
N ARG A 376 -4.46 4.20 -20.82
CA ARG A 376 -4.28 5.64 -21.10
C ARG A 376 -2.95 5.92 -21.81
N SER A 377 -1.88 5.25 -21.40
CA SER A 377 -0.56 5.36 -22.04
C SER A 377 -0.60 4.82 -23.48
N LEU A 378 -1.17 3.64 -23.73
CA LEU A 378 -1.32 3.05 -25.07
C LEU A 378 -2.20 3.89 -26.00
N VAL A 379 -3.29 4.47 -25.48
CA VAL A 379 -4.16 5.42 -26.22
C VAL A 379 -3.40 6.71 -26.53
N LYS A 380 -2.62 7.25 -25.58
CA LYS A 380 -1.78 8.45 -25.79
C LYS A 380 -0.66 8.21 -26.81
N LYS A 381 -0.13 6.98 -26.89
CA LYS A 381 0.82 6.52 -27.91
C LYS A 381 0.15 6.23 -29.27
N GLY A 382 -1.18 6.28 -29.35
CA GLY A 382 -1.94 6.00 -30.58
C GLY A 382 -1.95 4.53 -31.00
N LEU A 383 -1.52 3.61 -30.13
CA LEU A 383 -1.47 2.17 -30.40
C LEU A 383 -2.83 1.47 -30.21
N VAL A 384 -3.69 2.06 -29.36
CA VAL A 384 -5.01 1.51 -29.00
C VAL A 384 -6.07 2.60 -29.14
N VAL A 385 -7.23 2.25 -29.69
CA VAL A 385 -8.41 3.12 -29.80
C VAL A 385 -9.58 2.52 -29.03
N GLN A 386 -10.31 3.37 -28.30
CA GLN A 386 -11.53 2.99 -27.60
C GLN A 386 -12.77 3.22 -28.49
N ARG A 387 -13.59 2.19 -28.70
CA ARG A 387 -14.93 2.27 -29.31
C ARG A 387 -15.91 1.45 -28.48
N ASP A 388 -17.07 2.02 -28.15
CA ASP A 388 -18.16 1.35 -27.41
C ASP A 388 -17.71 0.59 -26.14
N ARG A 389 -16.77 1.19 -25.40
CA ARG A 389 -16.13 0.65 -24.17
C ARG A 389 -15.24 -0.59 -24.37
N ILE A 390 -14.96 -0.96 -25.62
CA ILE A 390 -13.99 -1.97 -26.01
C ILE A 390 -12.74 -1.24 -26.53
N TYR A 391 -11.56 -1.75 -26.21
CA TYR A 391 -10.29 -1.24 -26.70
C TYR A 391 -9.80 -2.12 -27.85
N TYR A 392 -9.41 -1.51 -28.96
CA TYR A 392 -8.92 -2.19 -30.18
C TYR A 392 -7.53 -1.68 -30.53
N ILE A 393 -6.69 -2.50 -31.19
CA ILE A 393 -5.41 -2.04 -31.73
C ILE A 393 -5.64 -1.13 -32.94
N ASN A 394 -4.82 -0.09 -33.04
CA ASN A 394 -4.85 0.86 -34.13
C ASN A 394 -3.87 0.43 -35.25
N GLU A 395 -4.37 -0.32 -36.23
CA GLU A 395 -3.58 -0.85 -37.35
C GLU A 395 -2.86 0.23 -38.20
N VAL A 396 -3.25 1.50 -38.04
CA VAL A 396 -2.71 2.65 -38.79
C VAL A 396 -1.23 2.96 -38.48
N ASN A 397 -0.68 2.44 -37.37
CA ASN A 397 0.68 2.74 -36.90
C ASN A 397 1.72 1.60 -37.10
N SER A 398 1.40 0.57 -37.88
CA SER A 398 2.30 -0.60 -38.12
C SER A 398 2.89 -0.66 -39.54
N GLN A 399 3.25 0.50 -40.13
CA GLN A 399 4.04 0.61 -41.37
C GLN A 399 5.27 1.50 -41.18
#